data_AF-A0A7Y2ZH00-F1
#
_entry.id   AF-A0A7Y2ZH00-F1
#
_cell.length_a   1.000
_cell.length_b   1.000
_cell.length_c   1.000
_cell.angle_alpha   90.00
_cell.angle_beta   90.00
_cell.angle_gamma   90.00
#
_symmetry.space_group_name_H-M   'P 1'
#
loop_
_entity.id
_entity.type
_entity.pdbx_description
1 polymer ?
#
loop_
_entity_poly.entity_id
_entity_poly.type
_entity_poly.pdbx_seq_one_letter_code
_entity_poly.pdbx_strand_id
1 'polypeptide(L)'
;MGGFLEPLSVRQESNGAGTILLECSSSSLRFELSVPKANRAEKAKVKAAQEAGDVPLCPRHEDPVQRLQRIGGHLVCPRCGVRFGRPI
;
A
#
# COMPACT_ATOMS: atom_id res chain seq x y z
N MET A 1 -11.39 28.52 7.05
CA MET A 1 -11.99 27.17 7.06
C MET A 1 -10.94 26.19 6.57
N GLY A 2 -10.70 25.10 7.30
CA GLY A 2 -9.78 24.04 6.89
C GLY A 2 -10.57 22.80 6.48
N GLY A 3 -10.09 22.10 5.45
CA GLY A 3 -10.58 20.78 5.04
C GLY A 3 -9.51 19.72 5.24
N PHE A 4 -9.91 18.45 5.25
CA PHE A 4 -8.98 17.32 5.27
C PHE A 4 -9.11 16.51 3.98
N LEU A 5 -8.06 15.76 3.66
CA LEU A 5 -8.02 14.91 2.48
C LEU A 5 -8.50 13.50 2.85
N GLU A 6 -9.62 13.09 2.26
CA GLU A 6 -10.21 11.76 2.44
C GLU A 6 -9.78 10.83 1.30
N PRO A 7 -9.26 9.62 1.59
CA PRO A 7 -8.96 8.64 0.56
C PRO A 7 -10.24 8.12 -0.12
N LEU A 8 -10.38 8.36 -1.42
CA LEU A 8 -11.46 7.83 -2.23
C LEU A 8 -11.12 6.46 -2.83
N SER A 9 -9.88 6.28 -3.28
CA SER A 9 -9.44 4.99 -3.83
C SER A 9 -7.94 4.80 -3.70
N VAL A 10 -7.53 3.54 -3.57
CA VAL A 10 -6.13 3.12 -3.58
C VAL A 10 -5.93 2.18 -4.78
N ARG A 11 -4.94 2.48 -5.62
CA ARG A 11 -4.65 1.73 -6.84
C ARG A 11 -3.21 1.24 -6.82
N GLN A 12 -2.99 0.10 -7.45
CA GLN A 12 -1.66 -0.42 -7.70
C GLN A 12 -1.24 -0.06 -9.13
N GLU A 13 -0.01 0.44 -9.27
CA GLU A 13 0.60 0.73 -10.56
C GLU A 13 1.37 -0.47 -11.12
N SER A 14 1.56 -0.50 -12.44
CA SER A 14 2.28 -1.56 -13.16
C SER A 14 3.73 -1.73 -12.67
N ASN A 15 4.38 -0.65 -12.27
CA ASN A 15 5.74 -0.64 -11.73
C ASN A 15 5.84 -1.10 -10.25
N GLY A 16 4.70 -1.36 -9.59
CA GLY A 16 4.59 -1.75 -8.19
C GLY A 16 4.56 -0.60 -7.19
N ALA A 17 4.51 0.65 -7.66
CA ALA A 17 4.08 1.80 -6.87
C ALA A 17 2.57 1.72 -6.58
N GLY A 18 2.10 2.57 -5.68
CA GLY A 18 0.68 2.77 -5.46
C GLY A 18 0.27 4.22 -5.75
N THR A 19 -1.01 4.43 -6.00
CA THR A 19 -1.60 5.75 -6.22
C THR A 19 -2.83 5.88 -5.34
N ILE A 20 -2.95 6.99 -4.63
CA ILE A 20 -4.10 7.27 -3.76
C ILE A 20 -4.82 8.49 -4.33
N LEU A 21 -6.11 8.30 -4.68
CA LEU A 21 -7.00 9.41 -5.01
C LEU A 21 -7.59 9.95 -3.71
N LEU A 22 -7.39 11.23 -3.47
CA LEU A 22 -7.84 11.94 -2.28
C LEU A 22 -8.87 13.00 -2.69
N GLU A 23 -9.83 13.29 -1.83
CA GLU A 23 -10.80 14.38 -2.00
C GLU A 23 -10.80 15.30 -0.79
N CYS A 24 -10.77 16.61 -1.03
CA CYS A 24 -10.89 17.61 0.02
C CYS A 24 -12.34 17.71 0.48
N SER A 25 -12.59 17.44 1.76
CA SER A 25 -13.93 17.45 2.36
C SER A 25 -14.63 18.82 2.32
N SER A 26 -13.89 19.91 2.11
CA SER A 26 -14.46 21.27 2.07
C SER A 26 -14.67 21.85 0.67
N SER A 27 -13.95 21.36 -0.35
CA SER A 27 -13.99 21.94 -1.70
C SER A 27 -14.28 20.94 -2.81
N SER A 28 -14.37 19.64 -2.49
CA SER A 28 -14.50 18.54 -3.47
C SER A 28 -13.36 18.48 -4.50
N LEU A 29 -12.26 19.23 -4.28
CA LEU A 29 -11.07 19.12 -5.12
C LEU A 29 -10.42 17.75 -4.92
N ARG A 30 -9.99 17.15 -6.03
CA ARG A 30 -9.33 15.84 -6.03
C ARG A 30 -7.83 15.96 -6.25
N PHE A 31 -7.09 15.16 -5.50
CA PHE A 31 -5.63 15.11 -5.55
C PHE A 31 -5.19 13.68 -5.76
N GLU A 32 -4.12 13.52 -6.52
CA GLU A 32 -3.47 12.22 -6.72
C GLU A 32 -2.14 12.21 -5.97
N LEU A 33 -1.99 11.24 -5.06
CA LEU A 33 -0.76 11.02 -4.31
C LEU A 33 -0.07 9.75 -4.81
N SER A 34 1.10 9.91 -5.44
CA SER A 34 1.95 8.79 -5.81
C SER A 34 2.72 8.26 -4.60
N VAL A 35 2.59 6.97 -4.32
CA VAL A 35 3.34 6.26 -3.29
C VAL A 35 4.46 5.45 -3.95
N PRO A 36 5.74 5.73 -3.67
CA PRO A 36 6.86 5.05 -4.32
C PRO A 36 6.81 3.52 -4.14
N LYS A 37 7.25 2.78 -5.16
CA LYS A 37 7.37 1.31 -5.10
C LYS A 37 8.22 0.85 -3.90
N ALA A 38 8.01 -0.39 -3.46
CA ALA A 38 8.79 -0.97 -2.36
C ALA A 38 10.29 -1.04 -2.69
N ASN A 39 11.13 -0.64 -1.75
CA ASN A 39 12.57 -0.76 -1.83
C ASN A 39 13.03 -2.19 -1.51
N ARG A 40 14.33 -2.50 -1.72
CA ARG A 40 14.85 -3.86 -1.52
C ARG A 40 14.70 -4.36 -0.07
N ALA A 41 14.93 -3.49 0.92
CA ALA A 41 14.84 -3.85 2.33
C ALA A 41 13.39 -4.18 2.74
N GLU A 42 12.42 -3.39 2.26
CA GLU A 42 11.00 -3.63 2.50
C GLU A 42 10.55 -4.98 1.92
N LYS A 43 10.98 -5.29 0.70
CA LYS A 43 10.68 -6.59 0.08
C LYS A 43 11.31 -7.75 0.85
N ALA A 44 12.54 -7.58 1.32
CA ALA A 44 13.24 -8.60 2.11
C ALA A 44 12.50 -8.89 3.43
N LYS A 45 12.01 -7.87 4.13
CA LYS A 45 11.19 -8.05 5.34
C LYS A 45 9.93 -8.88 5.08
N VAL A 46 9.20 -8.56 4.00
CA VAL A 46 7.99 -9.31 3.62
C VAL A 46 8.33 -10.74 3.22
N LYS A 47 9.44 -10.97 2.51
CA LYS A 47 9.90 -12.32 2.16
C LYS A 47 10.24 -13.14 3.40
N ALA A 48 10.99 -12.58 4.34
CA ALA A 48 11.37 -13.24 5.58
C ALA A 48 10.16 -13.65 6.43
N ALA A 49 9.15 -12.77 6.52
CA ALA A 49 7.90 -13.11 7.21
C ALA A 49 7.20 -14.32 6.57
N GLN A 50 7.13 -14.37 5.24
CA GLN A 50 6.55 -15.53 4.55
C GLN A 50 7.36 -16.81 4.78
N GLU A 51 8.69 -16.73 4.76
CA GLU A 51 9.58 -17.87 4.99
C GLU A 51 9.48 -18.40 6.43
N ALA A 52 9.18 -17.53 7.40
CA ALA A 52 8.88 -17.90 8.78
C ALA A 52 7.49 -18.52 8.97
N GLY A 53 6.64 -18.51 7.94
CA GLY A 53 5.23 -18.93 8.04
C GLY A 53 4.31 -17.87 8.64
N ASP A 54 4.80 -16.64 8.85
CA ASP A 54 4.02 -15.54 9.38
C ASP A 54 3.11 -14.91 8.32
N VAL A 55 2.06 -14.23 8.80
CA VAL A 55 1.21 -13.41 7.93
C VAL A 55 1.97 -12.14 7.53
N PRO A 56 2.26 -11.92 6.24
CA PRO A 56 3.05 -10.76 5.81
C PRO A 56 2.25 -9.45 6.00
N LEU A 57 2.84 -8.52 6.75
CA LEU A 57 2.29 -7.19 7.01
C LEU A 57 2.98 -6.14 6.12
N CYS A 58 2.33 -4.98 5.98
CA CYS A 58 2.93 -3.85 5.26
C CYS A 58 4.03 -3.18 6.11
N PRO A 59 5.30 -3.13 5.66
CA PRO A 59 6.40 -2.53 6.43
C PRO A 59 6.32 -1.01 6.64
N ARG A 60 5.37 -0.33 5.97
CA ARG A 60 5.20 1.13 6.01
C ARG A 60 4.09 1.59 6.95
N HIS A 61 3.29 0.68 7.48
CA HIS A 61 2.22 1.00 8.40
C HIS A 61 2.53 0.36 9.75
N GLU A 62 2.35 1.13 10.82
CA GLU A 62 2.57 0.67 12.20
C GLU A 62 1.43 -0.22 12.70
N ASP A 63 0.34 -0.32 11.94
CA ASP A 63 -0.84 -1.08 12.32
C ASP A 63 -0.59 -2.60 12.15
N PRO A 64 -0.55 -3.37 13.26
CA PRO A 64 -0.26 -4.80 13.23
C PRO A 64 -1.35 -5.63 12.53
N VAL A 65 -2.50 -5.03 12.22
CA VAL A 65 -3.62 -5.72 11.56
C VAL A 65 -3.57 -5.56 10.03
N GLN A 66 -2.64 -4.76 9.50
CA GLN A 66 -2.60 -4.41 8.08
C GLN A 66 -1.90 -5.48 7.22
N ARG A 67 -2.62 -6.59 7.01
CA ARG A 67 -2.19 -7.74 6.19
C ARG A 67 -2.05 -7.35 4.72
N LEU A 68 -1.00 -7.85 4.07
CA LEU A 68 -0.88 -7.77 2.63
C LEU A 68 -1.91 -8.69 1.96
N GLN A 69 -2.57 -8.18 0.92
CA GLN A 69 -3.56 -8.93 0.14
C GLN A 69 -2.91 -9.56 -1.08
N ARG A 70 -3.42 -10.73 -1.47
CA ARG A 70 -3.03 -11.41 -2.71
C ARG A 70 -3.85 -10.85 -3.86
N ILE A 71 -3.22 -10.03 -4.70
CA ILE A 71 -3.85 -9.41 -5.87
C ILE A 71 -2.98 -9.69 -7.10
N GLY A 72 -3.54 -10.32 -8.13
CA GLY A 72 -2.81 -10.60 -9.38
C GLY A 72 -1.51 -11.38 -9.21
N GLY A 73 -1.47 -12.36 -8.29
CA GLY A 73 -0.26 -13.14 -7.98
C GLY A 73 0.81 -12.37 -7.19
N HIS A 74 0.44 -11.25 -6.57
CA HIS A 74 1.34 -10.40 -5.82
C HIS A 74 0.80 -10.08 -4.43
N LEU A 75 1.72 -9.81 -3.49
CA LEU A 75 1.39 -9.26 -2.18
C LEU A 75 1.37 -7.73 -2.26
N VAL A 76 0.20 -7.16 -1.98
CA VAL A 76 -0.11 -5.74 -2.18
C VAL A 76 -0.73 -5.19 -0.90
N CYS A 77 -0.32 -3.99 -0.50
CA CYS A 77 -0.95 -3.33 0.64
C CYS A 77 -2.24 -2.62 0.21
N PRO A 78 -3.39 -2.90 0.85
CA PRO A 78 -4.66 -2.26 0.48
C PRO A 78 -4.71 -0.77 0.82
N ARG A 79 -3.82 -0.29 1.69
CA ARG A 79 -3.81 1.10 2.16
C ARG A 79 -2.96 2.04 1.33
N CYS A 80 -1.81 1.56 0.86
CA CYS A 80 -0.87 2.38 0.09
C CYS A 80 -0.69 1.90 -1.36
N GLY A 81 -1.32 0.80 -1.76
CA GLY A 81 -1.29 0.25 -3.13
C GLY A 81 0.05 -0.37 -3.53
N VAL A 82 1.05 -0.34 -2.65
CA VAL A 82 2.41 -0.79 -2.97
C VAL A 82 2.50 -2.32 -3.05
N ARG A 83 3.19 -2.81 -4.08
CA ARG A 83 3.52 -4.21 -4.28
C ARG A 83 4.83 -4.58 -3.59
N PHE A 84 4.80 -5.59 -2.73
CA PHE A 84 5.98 -6.05 -1.97
C PHE A 84 6.62 -7.34 -2.50
N GLY A 85 5.90 -8.15 -3.27
CA GLY A 85 6.49 -9.38 -3.81
C GLY A 85 5.46 -10.33 -4.38
N ARG A 86 5.86 -11.59 -4.58
CA ARG A 86 4.95 -12.70 -4.84
C ARG A 86 4.70 -13.46 -3.53
N PRO A 87 3.51 -14.06 -3.36
CA PRO A 87 3.30 -15.04 -2.32
C PRO A 87 4.22 -16.25 -2.54
N ILE A 88 4.79 -16.79 -1.46
CA ILE A 88 5.52 -18.08 -1.44
C ILE A 88 4.52 -19.21 -1.16
#